data_AF-A0A1L9SJT3-F1
#
_entry.id   AF-A0A1L9SJT3-F1
#
_cell.length_a   1.000
_cell.length_b   1.000
_cell.length_c   1.000
_cell.angle_alpha   90.00
_cell.angle_beta   90.00
_cell.angle_gamma   90.00
#
_symmetry.space_group_name_H-M   'P 1'
#
loop_
_entity.id
_entity.type
_entity.pdbx_description
1 polymer ?
#
loop_
_entity_poly.entity_id
_entity_poly.type
_entity_poly.pdbx_seq_one_letter_code
_entity_poly.pdbx_strand_id
1 'polypeptide(L)'
;MASSRDKDELWASGEDRVNAMRGYKAAIHNPRVSDEAKAHAQDVLDNELGGDKPRHDLYAVRGDPQKDPMRIAAGYKAATKNPRNSEEGKQRASDRLDEMENR
;
A
#
# COMPACT_ATOMS: atom_id res chain seq x y z
N MET A 1 7.61 21.93 -22.89
CA MET A 1 7.37 20.50 -22.58
C MET A 1 8.52 20.03 -21.70
N ALA A 2 8.39 20.18 -20.38
CA ALA A 2 9.41 19.73 -19.43
C ALA A 2 9.25 18.23 -19.17
N SER A 3 10.39 17.55 -19.17
CA SER A 3 10.57 16.12 -19.37
C SER A 3 9.98 15.28 -18.25
N SER A 4 9.24 14.22 -18.60
CA SER A 4 8.82 13.17 -17.68
C SER A 4 9.99 12.40 -17.02
N ARG A 5 11.24 12.65 -17.44
CA ARG A 5 12.43 11.97 -16.89
C ARG A 5 12.97 12.59 -15.59
N ASP A 6 12.62 13.82 -15.26
CA ASP A 6 13.21 14.53 -14.11
C ASP A 6 12.40 14.31 -12.80
N LYS A 7 11.16 13.82 -12.90
CA LYS A 7 10.28 13.63 -11.73
C LYS A 7 10.62 12.38 -10.91
N ASP A 8 11.26 11.39 -11.53
CA ASP A 8 11.68 10.18 -10.82
C ASP A 8 12.95 10.38 -9.97
N GLU A 9 13.71 11.45 -10.18
CA GLU A 9 14.88 11.81 -9.37
C GLU A 9 14.53 12.65 -8.11
N LEU A 10 13.34 13.25 -8.05
CA LEU A 10 12.89 14.09 -6.92
C LEU A 10 12.66 13.29 -5.63
N TRP A 11 12.39 11.99 -5.77
CA TRP A 11 12.23 11.07 -4.65
C TRP A 11 13.34 10.04 -4.74
N ALA A 12 14.41 10.26 -3.97
CA ALA A 12 15.67 9.50 -4.04
C ALA A 12 15.49 7.97 -3.93
N SER A 13 14.38 7.52 -3.34
CA SER A 13 13.96 6.13 -3.31
C SER A 13 12.44 5.99 -3.32
N GLY A 14 11.97 4.77 -3.62
CA GLY A 14 10.55 4.43 -3.45
C GLY A 14 10.06 4.63 -2.01
N GLU A 15 10.91 4.41 -0.98
CA GLU A 15 10.57 4.61 0.44
C GLU A 15 10.39 6.10 0.75
N ASP A 16 11.20 6.98 0.14
CA ASP A 16 11.04 8.43 0.27
C ASP A 16 9.71 8.90 -0.34
N ARG A 17 9.34 8.33 -1.49
CA ARG A 17 8.02 8.57 -2.10
C ARG A 17 6.89 8.13 -1.16
N VAL A 18 7.02 6.97 -0.50
CA VAL A 18 6.05 6.48 0.51
C VAL A 18 5.91 7.43 1.68
N ASN A 19 7.05 7.87 2.23
CA ASN A 19 7.08 8.73 3.40
C ASN A 19 6.51 10.11 3.09
N ALA A 20 6.82 10.66 1.91
CA ALA A 20 6.23 11.90 1.42
C ALA A 20 4.71 11.78 1.28
N MET A 21 4.20 10.72 0.65
CA MET A 21 2.75 10.49 0.52
C MET A 21 2.05 10.43 1.88
N ARG A 22 2.64 9.75 2.88
CA ARG A 22 2.11 9.71 4.24
C ARG A 22 2.09 11.10 4.89
N GLY A 23 3.15 11.88 4.70
CA GLY A 23 3.27 13.24 5.23
C GLY A 23 2.19 14.17 4.66
N TYR A 24 2.02 14.18 3.34
CA TYR A 24 0.99 15.01 2.71
C TYR A 24 -0.43 14.59 3.08
N LYS A 25 -0.72 13.28 3.16
CA LYS A 25 -2.01 12.78 3.64
C LYS A 25 -2.27 13.21 5.09
N ALA A 26 -1.25 13.19 5.95
CA ALA A 26 -1.38 13.69 7.32
C ALA A 26 -1.63 15.21 7.36
N ALA A 27 -0.97 15.99 6.49
CA ALA A 27 -1.18 17.43 6.39
C ALA A 27 -2.62 17.79 6.01
N ILE A 28 -3.23 17.06 5.07
CA ILE A 28 -4.62 17.26 4.65
C ILE A 28 -5.61 17.10 5.82
N HIS A 29 -5.38 16.13 6.70
CA HIS A 29 -6.28 15.86 7.83
C HIS A 29 -5.96 16.67 9.09
N ASN A 30 -4.86 17.43 9.10
CA ASN A 30 -4.44 18.19 10.27
C ASN A 30 -5.24 19.51 10.35
N PRO A 31 -6.03 19.75 11.42
CA PRO A 31 -6.81 20.99 11.57
C PRO A 31 -5.94 22.23 11.77
N ARG A 32 -4.65 22.07 12.11
CA ARG A 32 -3.69 23.19 12.25
C ARG A 32 -3.05 23.63 10.93
N VAL A 33 -3.31 22.91 9.84
CA VAL A 33 -2.80 23.26 8.51
C VAL A 33 -3.85 24.13 7.81
N SER A 34 -3.38 25.17 7.12
CA SER A 34 -4.25 26.07 6.35
C SER A 34 -4.89 25.36 5.17
N ASP A 35 -6.05 25.81 4.72
CA ASP A 35 -6.77 25.16 3.62
C ASP A 35 -6.01 25.25 2.29
N GLU A 36 -5.28 26.35 2.06
CA GLU A 36 -4.37 26.50 0.92
C GLU A 36 -3.26 25.43 0.94
N ALA A 37 -2.65 25.18 2.11
CA ALA A 37 -1.62 24.16 2.24
C ALA A 37 -2.18 22.74 2.09
N LYS A 38 -3.42 22.49 2.51
CA LYS A 38 -4.10 21.21 2.25
C LYS A 38 -4.38 21.01 0.77
N ALA A 39 -4.85 22.04 0.08
CA ALA A 39 -5.10 21.99 -1.37
C ALA A 39 -3.81 21.71 -2.13
N HIS A 40 -2.70 22.36 -1.77
CA HIS A 40 -1.38 22.07 -2.32
C HIS A 40 -0.93 20.63 -2.01
N ALA A 41 -1.09 20.16 -0.77
CA ALA A 41 -0.75 18.79 -0.40
C ALA A 41 -1.54 17.74 -1.21
N GLN A 42 -2.79 18.05 -1.54
CA GLN A 42 -3.63 17.21 -2.38
C GLN A 42 -3.15 17.22 -3.85
N ASP A 43 -2.80 18.39 -4.38
CA ASP A 43 -2.27 18.53 -5.74
C ASP A 43 -0.96 17.75 -5.92
N VAL A 44 -0.03 17.86 -4.98
CA VAL A 44 1.25 17.10 -4.99
C VAL A 44 0.98 15.59 -4.90
N LEU A 45 0.03 15.16 -4.07
CA LEU A 45 -0.34 13.75 -3.99
C LEU A 45 -0.84 13.23 -5.34
N ASP A 46 -1.79 13.94 -5.98
CA ASP A 46 -2.46 13.48 -7.18
C ASP A 46 -1.58 13.58 -8.43
N ASN A 47 -0.82 14.67 -8.59
CA ASN A 47 -0.08 14.99 -9.82
C ASN A 47 1.41 14.62 -9.79
N GLU A 48 2.04 14.54 -8.62
CA GLU A 48 3.48 14.29 -8.49
C GLU A 48 3.80 12.92 -7.90
N LEU A 49 3.08 12.51 -6.85
CA LEU A 49 3.33 11.25 -6.15
C LEU A 49 2.53 10.07 -6.71
N GLY A 50 1.63 10.32 -7.67
CA GLY A 50 0.88 9.30 -8.40
C GLY A 50 -0.47 8.94 -7.79
N GLY A 51 -1.02 9.77 -6.92
CA GLY A 51 -2.35 9.63 -6.32
C GLY A 51 -2.49 8.38 -5.44
N ASP A 52 -3.71 7.85 -5.37
CA ASP A 52 -4.04 6.61 -4.64
C ASP A 52 -3.61 5.34 -5.42
N LYS A 53 -2.55 5.44 -6.25
CA LYS A 53 -1.98 4.28 -6.92
C LYS A 53 -1.69 3.24 -5.85
N PRO A 54 -2.22 2.01 -6.04
CA PRO A 54 -2.44 1.12 -4.92
C PRO A 54 -1.10 0.78 -4.30
N ARG A 55 -1.16 0.39 -3.04
CA ARG A 55 -0.09 -0.17 -2.22
C ARG A 55 0.85 -1.18 -2.91
N HIS A 56 0.59 -1.60 -4.14
CA HIS A 56 1.41 -2.46 -4.98
C HIS A 56 2.85 -1.94 -5.18
N ASP A 57 3.07 -0.65 -5.47
CA ASP A 57 4.43 -0.11 -5.56
C ASP A 57 5.08 -0.01 -4.17
N LEU A 58 4.27 0.19 -3.12
CA LEU A 58 4.69 0.17 -1.70
C LEU A 58 5.12 -1.23 -1.23
N TYR A 59 4.58 -2.29 -1.83
CA TYR A 59 4.95 -3.69 -1.53
C TYR A 59 6.27 -4.09 -2.19
N ALA A 60 6.62 -3.49 -3.33
CA ALA A 60 7.87 -3.80 -4.03
C ALA A 60 9.11 -3.21 -3.34
N VAL A 61 8.97 -2.08 -2.63
CA VAL A 61 10.11 -1.33 -2.06
C VAL A 61 10.47 -1.79 -0.64
N ARG A 62 9.49 -2.24 0.16
CA ARG A 62 9.68 -2.58 1.58
C ARG A 62 10.25 -3.99 1.84
N GLY A 63 10.59 -4.75 0.80
CA GLY A 63 11.22 -6.06 0.93
C GLY A 63 10.32 -7.18 0.43
N ASP A 64 10.85 -7.84 -0.59
CA ASP A 64 10.39 -9.07 -1.24
C ASP A 64 8.97 -9.08 -1.86
N PRO A 65 8.89 -8.96 -3.20
CA PRO A 65 7.72 -9.39 -3.98
C PRO A 65 7.38 -10.88 -3.79
N GLN A 66 8.32 -11.68 -3.29
CA GLN A 66 8.07 -13.02 -2.80
C GLN A 66 7.50 -12.93 -1.39
N LYS A 67 6.19 -12.66 -1.33
CA LYS A 67 5.38 -12.82 -0.13
C LYS A 67 5.83 -14.10 0.60
N ASP A 68 6.41 -13.93 1.79
CA ASP A 68 6.85 -15.04 2.63
C ASP A 68 5.71 -16.07 2.72
N PRO A 69 5.93 -17.33 2.26
CA PRO A 69 4.93 -18.39 2.32
C PRO A 69 4.31 -18.53 3.71
N MET A 70 5.09 -18.30 4.78
CA MET A 70 4.64 -18.31 6.16
C MET A 70 3.63 -17.19 6.44
N ARG A 71 3.86 -15.99 5.90
CA ARG A 71 2.94 -14.85 6.07
C ARG A 71 1.64 -15.06 5.31
N ILE A 72 1.69 -15.66 4.13
CA ILE A 72 0.50 -16.02 3.36
C ILE A 72 -0.31 -17.09 4.11
N ALA A 73 0.34 -18.16 4.55
CA ALA A 73 -0.29 -19.23 5.33
C ALA A 73 -0.94 -18.69 6.62
N ALA A 74 -0.25 -17.81 7.34
CA ALA A 74 -0.81 -17.14 8.52
C ALA A 74 -2.06 -16.30 8.19
N GLY A 75 -2.06 -15.63 7.04
CA GLY A 75 -3.22 -14.87 6.54
C GLY A 75 -4.43 -15.76 6.25
N TYR A 76 -4.22 -16.88 5.55
CA TYR A 76 -5.29 -17.84 5.29
C TYR A 76 -5.80 -18.48 6.60
N LYS A 77 -4.91 -18.86 7.51
CA LYS A 77 -5.28 -19.35 8.85
C LYS A 77 -6.08 -18.34 9.67
N ALA A 78 -5.78 -17.05 9.56
CA ALA A 78 -6.59 -16.01 10.19
C ALA A 78 -7.97 -15.88 9.53
N ALA A 79 -8.04 -15.97 8.19
CA ALA A 79 -9.29 -15.89 7.44
C ALA A 79 -10.25 -17.06 7.73
N THR A 80 -9.73 -18.26 8.02
CA THR A 80 -10.56 -19.42 8.44
C THR A 80 -11.16 -19.23 9.84
N LYS A 81 -10.46 -18.54 10.74
CA LYS A 81 -10.91 -18.32 12.13
C LYS A 81 -11.70 -17.03 12.33
N ASN A 82 -11.74 -16.14 11.35
CA ASN A 82 -12.41 -14.85 11.47
C ASN A 82 -13.95 -15.02 11.43
N PRO A 83 -14.68 -14.70 12.51
CA PRO A 83 -16.14 -14.84 12.55
C PRO A 83 -16.86 -13.86 11.61
N ARG A 84 -16.19 -12.79 11.16
CA ARG A 84 -16.75 -11.84 10.17
C ARG A 84 -16.67 -12.33 8.73
N ASN A 85 -15.97 -13.43 8.49
CA ASN A 85 -15.83 -14.01 7.15
C ASN A 85 -17.00 -14.96 6.85
N SER A 86 -17.43 -15.03 5.60
CA SER A 86 -18.45 -15.99 5.18
C SER A 86 -17.92 -17.43 5.25
N GLU A 87 -18.82 -18.40 5.36
CA GLU A 87 -18.43 -19.83 5.35
C GLU A 87 -17.70 -20.22 4.06
N GLU A 88 -18.17 -19.72 2.91
CA GLU A 88 -17.47 -19.89 1.62
C GLU A 88 -16.07 -19.25 1.62
N GLY A 89 -15.92 -18.06 2.23
CA GLY A 89 -14.64 -17.37 2.37
C GLY A 89 -13.67 -18.12 3.27
N LYS A 90 -14.16 -18.76 4.34
CA LYS A 90 -13.37 -19.63 5.21
C LYS A 90 -12.96 -20.91 4.49
N GLN A 91 -13.87 -21.55 3.76
CA GLN A 91 -13.55 -22.78 3.01
C GLN A 91 -12.45 -22.53 1.98
N ARG A 92 -12.59 -21.49 1.15
CA ARG A 92 -11.56 -21.10 0.18
C ARG A 92 -10.21 -20.80 0.83
N ALA A 93 -10.21 -20.17 2.01
CA ALA A 93 -8.97 -19.92 2.73
C ALA A 93 -8.34 -21.22 3.26
N SER A 94 -9.15 -22.20 3.68
CA SER A 94 -8.69 -23.52 4.08
C SER A 94 -8.05 -24.27 2.91
N ASP A 95 -8.74 -24.34 1.77
CA ASP A 95 -8.24 -25.05 0.58
C ASP A 95 -6.89 -24.47 0.12
N ARG A 96 -6.76 -23.13 0.13
CA ARG A 96 -5.50 -22.45 -0.19
C ARG A 96 -4.39 -22.68 0.84
N LEU A 97 -4.72 -22.88 2.10
CA LEU A 97 -3.75 -23.23 3.13
C LEU A 97 -3.24 -24.66 2.92
N ASP A 98 -4.14 -25.60 2.65
CA ASP A 98 -3.81 -27.00 2.39
C ASP A 98 -2.96 -27.16 1.11
N GLU A 99 -3.26 -26.40 0.05
CA GLU A 99 -2.44 -26.33 -1.18
C GLU A 99 -1.01 -25.84 -0.91
N MET A 100 -0.82 -24.99 0.11
CA MET A 100 0.49 -24.45 0.48
C MET A 100 1.27 -25.36 1.40
N GLU A 101 0.60 -26.09 2.29
CA GLU A 101 1.25 -27.07 3.19
C GLU A 101 1.66 -28.35 2.45
N ASN A 102 0.93 -28.71 1.38
CA ASN A 102 1.20 -29.89 0.56
C ASN A 102 2.12 -29.63 -0.65
N ARG A 103 2.90 -28.56 -0.61
CA ARG A 103 3.76 -28.10 -1.72
C ARG A 103 5.24 -28.36 -1.42
#